data_AF-A0A956EJY6-F1
#
_entry.id   AF-A0A956EJY6-F1
#
_cell.length_a   1.000
_cell.length_b   1.000
_cell.length_c   1.000
_cell.angle_alpha   90.00
_cell.angle_beta   90.00
_cell.angle_gamma   90.00
#
_symmetry.space_group_name_H-M   'P 1'
#
loop_
_entity.id
_entity.type
_entity.pdbx_description
1 polymer ?
#
loop_
_entity_poly.entity_id
_entity_poly.type
_entity_poly.pdbx_seq_one_letter_code
_entity_poly.pdbx_strand_id
1 'polypeptide(L)'
;GVKTPMVDKQLDREEAALTFSGARLLTVEDVAAAILDRALVRKPMQLSLPRSRALLARLADLAPSLGLRARPLLMKLGRRRQQLLTRRRATK
;
A
#
# COMPACT_ATOMS: atom_id res chain seq x y z
N GLY A 1 0.57 -1.89 -1.19
CA GLY A 1 1.23 -2.95 -1.95
C GLY A 1 1.95 -3.91 -1.03
N VAL A 2 2.25 -5.10 -1.52
CA VAL A 2 3.10 -6.10 -0.86
C VAL A 2 4.47 -6.08 -1.55
N LYS A 3 5.55 -6.25 -0.80
CA LYS A 3 6.91 -6.32 -1.32
C LYS A 3 7.08 -7.67 -2.01
N THR A 4 7.13 -7.64 -3.34
CA THR A 4 7.35 -8.81 -4.18
C THR A 4 8.32 -8.46 -5.31
N PRO A 5 8.99 -9.45 -5.94
CA PRO A 5 9.83 -9.20 -7.12
C PRO A 5 9.06 -8.51 -8.26
N MET A 6 7.74 -8.72 -8.36
CA MET A 6 6.90 -8.04 -9.34
C MET A 6 6.80 -6.53 -9.05
N VAL A 7 6.58 -6.13 -7.79
CA VAL A 7 6.46 -4.71 -7.41
C VAL A 7 7.79 -3.96 -7.63
N ASP A 8 8.92 -4.66 -7.53
CA ASP A 8 10.24 -4.06 -7.79
C ASP A 8 10.41 -3.66 -9.26
N LYS A 9 9.77 -4.36 -10.20
CA LYS A 9 9.74 -3.98 -11.62
C LYS A 9 8.88 -2.74 -11.89
N GLN A 10 8.02 -2.35 -10.96
CA GLN A 10 7.12 -1.20 -11.08
C GLN A 10 7.71 0.09 -10.49
N LEU A 11 8.90 0.04 -9.91
CA LEU A 11 9.51 1.17 -9.21
C LEU A 11 9.69 2.40 -10.12
N ASP A 12 10.07 2.16 -11.37
CA ASP A 12 10.40 3.19 -12.36
C ASP A 12 9.23 3.51 -13.31
N ARG A 13 8.04 2.96 -13.05
CA ARG A 13 6.82 3.21 -13.83
C ARG A 13 5.97 4.27 -13.14
N GLU A 14 5.75 5.40 -13.79
CA GLU A 14 4.98 6.50 -13.21
C GLU A 14 3.51 6.12 -12.98
N GLU A 15 2.95 5.29 -13.87
CA GLU A 15 1.58 4.80 -13.80
C GLU A 15 1.35 3.93 -12.56
N ALA A 16 2.41 3.32 -12.03
CA ALA A 16 2.36 2.48 -10.84
C ALA A 16 2.46 3.27 -9.51
N ALA A 17 2.57 4.60 -9.55
CA ALA A 17 2.78 5.42 -8.35
C ALA A 17 1.76 5.14 -7.23
N LEU A 18 0.50 4.91 -7.59
CA LEU A 18 -0.58 4.67 -6.63
C LEU A 18 -0.32 3.44 -5.74
N THR A 19 0.37 2.40 -6.24
CA THR A 19 0.81 1.21 -5.49
C THR A 19 1.72 1.57 -4.30
N PHE A 20 2.49 2.64 -4.44
CA PHE A 20 3.47 3.13 -3.48
C PHE A 20 2.94 4.25 -2.57
N SER A 21 1.66 4.65 -2.71
CA SER A 21 1.04 5.71 -1.93
C SER A 21 0.80 5.35 -0.45
N GLY A 22 1.01 4.08 -0.07
CA GLY A 22 0.92 3.61 1.31
C GLY A 22 2.16 3.98 2.15
N ALA A 23 2.04 3.85 3.47
CA ALA A 23 3.12 4.17 4.40
C ALA A 23 4.38 3.29 4.20
N ARG A 24 4.21 2.03 3.79
CA ARG A 24 5.27 1.10 3.37
C ARG A 24 4.66 -0.06 2.58
N LEU A 25 5.51 -0.80 1.86
CA LEU A 25 5.12 -2.11 1.33
C LEU A 25 5.10 -3.12 2.50
N LEU A 26 4.11 -3.99 2.51
CA LEU A 26 4.05 -5.11 3.46
C LEU A 26 5.08 -6.14 3.06
N THR A 27 5.91 -6.60 3.98
CA THR A 27 6.84 -7.70 3.76
C THR A 27 6.13 -9.04 3.86
N VAL A 28 6.85 -10.12 3.53
CA VAL A 28 6.33 -11.49 3.69
C VAL A 28 6.01 -11.74 5.17
N GLU A 29 6.88 -11.28 6.08
CA GLU A 29 6.73 -11.43 7.52
C GLU A 29 5.50 -10.70 8.05
N ASP A 30 5.21 -9.49 7.55
CA ASP A 30 3.98 -8.77 7.95
C ASP A 30 2.71 -9.52 7.57
N VAL A 31 2.71 -10.11 6.36
CA VAL A 31 1.56 -10.87 5.85
C VAL A 31 1.43 -12.18 6.62
N ALA A 32 2.54 -12.88 6.85
CA ALA A 32 2.58 -14.12 7.62
C ALA A 32 2.08 -13.90 9.05
N ALA A 33 2.58 -12.89 9.76
CA ALA A 33 2.13 -12.53 11.10
C ALA A 33 0.63 -12.18 11.12
N ALA A 34 0.16 -11.42 10.12
CA ALA A 34 -1.26 -11.11 10.05
C ALA A 34 -2.15 -12.33 9.83
N ILE A 35 -1.67 -13.35 9.11
CA ILE A 35 -2.39 -14.61 8.92
C ILE A 35 -2.35 -15.44 10.21
N LEU A 36 -1.15 -15.75 10.70
CA LEU A 36 -0.92 -16.68 11.82
C LEU A 36 -1.49 -16.13 13.13
N ASP A 37 -1.23 -14.85 13.43
CA ASP A 37 -1.54 -14.30 14.76
C ASP A 37 -2.96 -13.71 14.83
N ARG A 38 -3.58 -13.42 13.68
CA ARG A 38 -4.85 -12.69 13.62
C ARG A 38 -5.92 -13.42 12.82
N ALA A 39 -5.66 -13.75 11.56
CA ALA A 39 -6.67 -14.35 10.71
C ALA A 39 -7.10 -15.74 11.21
N LEU A 40 -6.13 -16.63 11.50
CA LEU A 40 -6.42 -17.99 11.95
C LEU A 40 -6.96 -18.05 13.39
N VAL A 41 -6.49 -17.14 14.26
CA VAL A 41 -6.91 -17.09 15.68
C VAL A 41 -8.32 -16.52 15.82
N ARG A 42 -8.57 -15.33 15.26
CA ARG A 42 -9.83 -14.59 15.49
C ARG A 42 -10.89 -14.88 14.43
N LYS A 43 -10.50 -15.51 13.31
CA LYS A 43 -11.36 -15.82 12.15
C LYS A 43 -12.28 -14.66 11.75
N PRO A 44 -11.76 -13.42 11.61
CA PRO A 44 -12.58 -12.30 11.23
C PRO A 44 -13.05 -12.47 9.78
N MET A 45 -14.27 -12.03 9.47
CA MET A 45 -14.78 -12.02 8.09
C MET A 45 -13.89 -11.20 7.14
N GLN A 46 -13.26 -10.13 7.65
CA GLN A 46 -12.32 -9.31 6.89
C GLN A 46 -11.17 -8.85 7.77
N LEU A 47 -9.93 -8.96 7.26
CA LEU A 47 -8.74 -8.44 7.90
C LEU A 47 -8.08 -7.38 7.01
N SER A 48 -7.97 -6.15 7.51
CA SER A 48 -7.41 -5.04 6.74
C SER A 48 -6.01 -4.62 7.22
N LEU A 49 -5.11 -4.42 6.27
CA LEU A 49 -3.70 -4.10 6.50
C LEU A 49 -3.18 -3.05 5.49
N PRO A 50 -2.60 -1.93 5.94
CA PRO A 50 -2.71 -1.37 7.30
C PRO A 50 -4.14 -0.88 7.58
N ARG A 51 -4.54 -0.81 8.86
CA ARG A 51 -5.89 -0.34 9.27
C ARG A 51 -6.22 1.06 8.75
N SER A 52 -5.23 1.95 8.65
CA SER A 52 -5.41 3.29 8.10
C SER A 52 -5.89 3.27 6.63
N ARG A 53 -5.49 2.27 5.84
CA ARG A 53 -5.99 2.10 4.47
C ARG A 53 -7.42 1.57 4.43
N ALA A 54 -7.81 0.77 5.40
CA ALA A 54 -9.19 0.34 5.57
C ALA A 54 -10.11 1.54 5.85
N LEU A 55 -9.67 2.44 6.74
CA LEU A 55 -10.42 3.67 7.05
C LEU A 55 -10.57 4.54 5.80
N LEU A 56 -9.47 4.76 5.06
CA LEU A 56 -9.52 5.52 3.82
C LEU A 56 -10.48 4.89 2.79
N ALA A 57 -10.46 3.57 2.64
CA ALA A 57 -11.37 2.86 1.75
C ALA A 57 -12.84 3.06 2.17
N ARG A 58 -13.14 2.90 3.46
CA ARG A 58 -14.50 3.13 3.98
C ARG A 58 -14.99 4.55 3.79
N LEU A 59 -14.12 5.56 3.94
CA LEU A 59 -14.47 6.94 3.64
C LEU A 59 -14.77 7.16 2.15
N ALA A 60 -14.03 6.48 1.28
CA ALA A 60 -14.29 6.52 -0.16
C ALA A 60 -15.60 5.79 -0.54
N ASP A 61 -15.96 4.71 0.16
CA ASP A 61 -17.23 3.99 -0.03
C ASP A 61 -18.44 4.88 0.32
N LEU A 62 -18.33 5.65 1.40
CA LEU A 62 -19.39 6.58 1.83
C LEU A 62 -19.53 7.79 0.90
N ALA A 63 -18.44 8.21 0.26
CA ALA A 63 -18.42 9.37 -0.63
C ALA A 63 -17.43 9.17 -1.79
N PRO A 64 -17.88 8.57 -2.92
CA PRO A 64 -17.00 8.26 -4.06
C PRO A 64 -16.24 9.48 -4.62
N SER A 65 -16.86 10.65 -4.55
CA SER A 65 -16.25 11.92 -4.96
C SER A 65 -15.01 12.29 -4.14
N LEU A 66 -14.98 11.96 -2.84
CA LEU A 66 -13.79 12.17 -2.00
C LEU A 66 -12.63 11.27 -2.43
N GLY A 67 -12.92 10.02 -2.80
CA GLY A 67 -11.92 9.10 -3.34
C GLY A 67 -11.26 9.63 -4.61
N LEU A 68 -12.07 10.14 -5.55
CA LEU A 68 -11.58 10.75 -6.79
C LEU A 68 -10.74 12.01 -6.53
N ARG A 69 -11.18 12.86 -5.58
CA ARG A 69 -10.44 14.08 -5.19
C ARG A 69 -9.12 13.77 -4.48
N ALA A 70 -9.04 12.66 -3.75
CA ALA A 70 -7.81 12.24 -3.08
C ALA A 70 -6.75 11.66 -4.04
N ARG A 71 -7.15 11.21 -5.24
CA ARG A 71 -6.25 10.60 -6.24
C ARG A 71 -4.96 11.39 -6.52
N PRO A 72 -4.99 12.70 -6.88
CA PRO A 72 -3.76 13.46 -7.17
C PRO A 72 -2.80 13.51 -5.98
N LEU A 73 -3.33 13.62 -4.76
CA LEU A 73 -2.52 13.59 -3.53
C LEU A 73 -1.87 12.21 -3.36
N LEU A 74 -2.65 11.14 -3.49
CA LEU A 74 -2.14 9.75 -3.38
C LEU A 74 -1.08 9.45 -4.44
N MET A 75 -1.27 9.93 -5.68
CA MET A 75 -0.27 9.84 -6.74
C MET A 75 1.02 10.59 -6.37
N LYS A 76 0.91 11.82 -5.84
CA LYS A 76 2.08 12.61 -5.39
C LYS A 76 2.85 11.91 -4.27
N LEU A 77 2.14 11.31 -3.30
CA LEU A 77 2.75 10.51 -2.23
C LEU A 77 3.45 9.26 -2.80
N GLY A 78 2.81 8.59 -3.75
CA GLY A 78 3.36 7.44 -4.47
C GLY A 78 4.67 7.74 -5.19
N ARG A 79 4.68 8.81 -6.00
CA ARG A 79 5.86 9.26 -6.76
C ARG A 79 7.03 9.61 -5.82
N ARG A 80 6.76 10.35 -4.74
CA ARG A 80 7.77 10.66 -3.72
C ARG A 80 8.38 9.39 -3.12
N ARG A 81 7.55 8.38 -2.86
CA ARG A 81 7.99 7.09 -2.32
C ARG A 81 8.84 6.31 -3.33
N GLN A 82 8.43 6.27 -4.61
CA GLN A 82 9.21 5.65 -5.68
C GLN A 82 10.60 6.26 -5.77
N GLN A 83 10.71 7.59 -5.82
CA GLN A 83 12.00 8.30 -5.84
C GLN A 83 12.91 7.90 -4.67
N LEU A 84 12.36 7.83 -3.46
CA LEU A 84 13.13 7.41 -2.27
C LEU A 84 13.61 5.96 -2.38
N LEU A 85 12.76 5.04 -2.89
CA LEU A 85 13.10 3.63 -3.04
C LEU A 85 14.11 3.40 -4.16
N THR A 86 13.99 4.10 -5.29
CA THR A 86 14.95 4.03 -6.41
C THR A 86 16.32 4.52 -5.96
N ARG A 87 16.39 5.62 -5.19
CA ARG A 87 17.65 6.10 -4.59
C ARG A 87 18.30 5.07 -3.68
N ARG A 88 17.51 4.40 -2.82
CA ARG A 88 18.00 3.34 -1.92
C ARG A 88 18.47 2.10 -2.68
N ARG A 89 17.90 1.83 -3.85
CA ARG A 89 18.33 0.74 -4.73
C ARG A 89 19.68 1.06 -5.38
N ALA A 90 19.92 2.31 -5.76
CA ALA A 90 21.18 2.73 -6.38
C ALA A 90 22.38 2.80 -5.40
N THR A 91 22.11 2.79 -4.09
CA THR A 91 23.15 2.77 -3.03
C THR A 91 23.49 1.36 -2.53
N LYS A 92 22.84 0.32 -3.08
CA LYS A 92 23.07 -1.09 -2.77
C LYS A 92 23.70 -1.78 -3.97
#